data_AF-A0A956HEE8-F1
#
_entry.id   AF-A0A956HEE8-F1
#
_cell.length_a   1.000
_cell.length_b   1.000
_cell.length_c   1.000
_cell.angle_alpha   90.00
_cell.angle_beta   90.00
_cell.angle_gamma   90.00
#
_symmetry.space_group_name_H-M   'P 1'
#
loop_
_entity.id
_entity.type
_entity.pdbx_description
1 polymer ?
#
loop_
_entity_poly.entity_id
_entity_poly.type
_entity_poly.pdbx_seq_one_letter_code
_entity_poly.pdbx_strand_id
1 'polypeptide(L)'
;MTHWYRAVPVAFAATLLIPLGCSPSGSTSECSNSKPCDGRGEVCENNSCVQAEVDLSSTDPEFAGGDFGPIALPFFRGTVCAPRQVQSGSVIPFKFEMCVHPCVAFTNFKFSHHHVCDSGVCSADVLAWLRDAAGTACANDAFGKFSTDQCVYVTIDASLGPITANGGDHSGAVDVEIPYLSNADIAEIEGGAEFGRVQEIIQQYPQDPSRVITVDIEPGHPAAPESCALAADCECQEIGF
;
A
#
# COMPACT_ATOMS: atom_id res chain seq x y z
N MET A 1 46.22 44.10 57.08
CA MET A 1 47.57 44.05 56.50
C MET A 1 47.75 42.67 55.87
N THR A 2 47.91 42.68 54.54
CA THR A 2 48.66 41.69 53.73
C THR A 2 48.40 40.20 53.94
N HIS A 3 47.58 39.65 53.03
CA HIS A 3 47.53 38.23 52.66
C HIS A 3 48.88 37.73 52.10
N TRP A 4 49.23 36.49 52.43
CA TRP A 4 50.27 35.69 51.76
C TRP A 4 49.67 34.37 51.21
N TYR A 5 49.88 34.16 49.90
CA TYR A 5 50.12 32.92 49.12
C TYR A 5 49.29 31.64 49.41
N ARG A 6 48.76 30.92 48.41
CA ARG A 6 49.45 30.17 47.34
C ARG A 6 48.48 29.69 46.25
N ALA A 7 49.01 29.55 45.03
CA ALA A 7 48.35 29.02 43.84
C ALA A 7 48.34 27.48 43.79
N VAL A 8 47.35 26.90 43.11
CA VAL A 8 47.38 25.55 42.51
C VAL A 8 46.66 25.62 41.15
N PRO A 9 47.21 25.02 40.07
CA PRO A 9 46.66 25.10 38.73
C PRO A 9 45.55 24.05 38.53
N VAL A 10 44.46 24.42 37.85
CA VAL A 10 43.48 23.46 37.33
C VAL A 10 43.63 23.39 35.82
N ALA A 11 43.98 22.19 35.35
CA ALA A 11 44.12 21.86 33.94
C ALA A 11 42.76 21.91 33.23
N PHE A 12 42.75 22.50 32.04
CA PHE A 12 41.64 22.40 31.09
C PHE A 12 41.59 20.99 30.50
N ALA A 13 40.56 20.22 30.83
CA ALA A 13 40.16 19.05 30.06
C ALA A 13 39.10 19.49 29.04
N ALA A 14 39.48 19.51 27.76
CA ALA A 14 38.56 19.70 26.65
C ALA A 14 37.77 18.41 26.43
N THR A 15 36.49 18.39 26.83
CA THR A 15 35.58 17.29 26.53
C THR A 15 35.09 17.45 25.09
N LEU A 16 35.61 16.62 24.18
CA LEU A 16 35.03 16.41 22.86
C LEU A 16 33.64 15.79 23.04
N LEU A 17 32.58 16.55 22.75
CA LEU A 17 31.24 16.02 22.53
C LEU A 17 31.19 15.47 21.10
N ILE A 18 31.30 14.14 20.96
CA ILE A 18 30.95 13.45 19.73
C ILE A 18 29.42 13.30 19.73
N PRO A 19 28.68 13.84 18.74
CA PRO A 19 27.28 13.53 18.60
C PRO A 19 27.14 12.04 18.28
N LEU A 20 26.46 11.30 19.17
CA LEU A 20 25.89 9.99 18.84
C LEU A 20 24.85 10.24 17.76
N GLY A 21 25.26 10.11 16.50
CA GLY A 21 24.32 9.93 15.40
C GLY A 21 23.51 8.68 15.68
N CYS A 22 22.20 8.81 15.78
CA CYS A 22 21.27 7.71 15.62
C CYS A 22 21.40 7.24 14.16
N SER A 23 22.34 6.35 13.89
CA SER A 23 22.25 5.49 12.70
C SER A 23 21.10 4.52 12.93
N PRO A 24 20.21 4.30 11.95
CA PRO A 24 19.21 3.26 12.06
C PRO A 24 19.95 1.94 12.22
N SER A 25 19.68 1.24 13.31
CA SER A 25 20.17 -0.12 13.51
C SER A 25 19.49 -1.03 12.50
N GLY A 26 20.04 -1.11 11.29
CA GLY A 26 19.79 -2.22 10.38
C GLY A 26 20.40 -3.46 11.01
N SER A 27 19.66 -4.11 11.91
CA SER A 27 19.91 -5.52 12.18
C SER A 27 19.53 -6.24 10.90
N THR A 28 20.51 -6.55 10.04
CA THR A 28 20.37 -7.61 9.05
C THR A 28 20.10 -8.89 9.85
N SER A 29 18.82 -9.21 10.05
CA SER A 29 18.41 -10.46 10.66
C SER A 29 18.91 -11.58 9.75
N GLU A 30 19.78 -12.44 10.28
CA GLU A 30 20.23 -13.61 9.52
C GLU A 30 19.02 -14.51 9.27
N CYS A 31 18.75 -14.78 8.00
CA CYS A 31 17.66 -15.64 7.52
C CYS A 31 18.22 -16.93 6.92
N SER A 32 17.38 -17.97 6.87
CA SER A 32 17.72 -19.27 6.27
C SER A 32 16.45 -20.04 5.89
N ASN A 33 16.61 -21.18 5.21
CA ASN A 33 15.47 -22.09 4.93
C ASN A 33 14.69 -22.53 6.18
N SER A 34 15.32 -22.52 7.35
CA SER A 34 14.69 -22.86 8.64
C SER A 34 14.30 -21.65 9.48
N LYS A 35 14.59 -20.43 9.01
CA LYS A 35 14.31 -19.17 9.70
C LYS A 35 13.96 -18.12 8.64
N PRO A 36 12.68 -18.03 8.24
CA PRO A 36 12.24 -17.04 7.27
C PRO A 36 12.41 -15.62 7.81
N CYS A 37 12.27 -14.64 6.93
CA CYS A 37 12.25 -13.24 7.33
C CYS A 37 10.95 -12.90 8.04
N ASP A 38 11.05 -12.06 9.06
CA ASP A 38 9.92 -11.63 9.87
C ASP A 38 9.30 -10.32 9.34
N GLY A 39 10.03 -9.57 8.51
CA GLY A 39 9.55 -8.32 7.94
C GLY A 39 8.58 -8.55 6.78
N ARG A 40 7.58 -7.68 6.70
CA ARG A 40 6.64 -7.63 5.58
C ARG A 40 7.41 -7.47 4.26
N GLY A 41 7.06 -8.28 3.27
CA GLY A 41 7.67 -8.22 1.95
C GLY A 41 9.13 -8.66 1.88
N GLU A 42 9.69 -9.24 2.94
CA GLU A 42 11.10 -9.64 2.94
C GLU A 42 11.31 -11.06 2.38
N VAL A 43 12.34 -11.20 1.55
CA VAL A 43 12.86 -12.48 1.07
C VAL A 43 14.26 -12.71 1.61
N CYS A 44 14.64 -13.98 1.74
CA CYS A 44 15.95 -14.35 2.22
C CYS A 44 16.96 -14.41 1.07
N GLU A 45 17.83 -13.40 0.97
CA GLU A 45 18.90 -13.34 -0.04
C GLU A 45 20.27 -13.31 0.63
N ASN A 46 21.14 -14.24 0.25
CA ASN A 46 22.50 -14.35 0.79
C ASN A 46 22.55 -14.38 2.34
N ASN A 47 21.56 -15.05 2.97
CA ASN A 47 21.34 -15.10 4.42
C ASN A 47 21.01 -13.75 5.09
N SER A 48 20.59 -12.75 4.31
CA SER A 48 20.04 -11.50 4.82
C SER A 48 18.59 -11.35 4.39
N CYS A 49 17.76 -10.85 5.29
CA CYS A 49 16.46 -10.36 4.90
C CYS A 49 16.62 -9.08 4.07
N VAL A 50 16.04 -9.09 2.89
CA VAL A 50 15.96 -7.95 1.99
C VAL A 50 14.53 -7.81 1.51
N GLN A 51 14.10 -6.58 1.22
CA GLN A 51 12.78 -6.36 0.63
C GLN A 51 12.74 -7.01 -0.76
N ALA A 52 11.71 -7.81 -1.00
CA ALA A 52 11.46 -8.40 -2.31
C ALA A 52 11.31 -7.29 -3.33
N GLU A 53 12.02 -7.41 -4.46
CA GLU A 53 11.78 -6.52 -5.58
C GLU A 53 10.40 -6.88 -6.16
N VAL A 54 9.43 -5.99 -5.97
CA VAL A 54 8.14 -6.12 -6.63
C VAL A 54 8.33 -5.71 -8.08
N ASP A 55 8.30 -6.68 -8.99
CA ASP A 55 8.33 -6.37 -10.42
C ASP A 55 6.98 -5.74 -10.84
N LEU A 56 6.95 -4.41 -10.81
CA LEU A 56 5.85 -3.61 -11.35
C LEU A 56 5.93 -3.47 -12.87
N SER A 57 7.02 -3.91 -13.51
CA SER A 57 7.30 -3.76 -14.93
C SER A 57 6.81 -4.93 -15.78
N SER A 58 6.48 -6.07 -15.16
CA SER A 58 5.77 -7.17 -15.80
C SER A 58 4.84 -7.82 -14.75
N THR A 59 3.53 -7.60 -14.86
CA THR A 59 2.59 -8.15 -13.85
C THR A 59 2.24 -9.62 -14.09
N ASP A 60 3.00 -10.24 -14.97
CA ASP A 60 3.34 -11.63 -14.94
C ASP A 60 4.82 -11.67 -15.36
N PRO A 61 5.76 -12.09 -14.49
CA PRO A 61 7.17 -12.18 -14.84
C PRO A 61 7.44 -13.05 -16.07
N GLU A 62 6.42 -13.74 -16.59
CA GLU A 62 6.49 -14.62 -17.75
C GLU A 62 5.71 -14.12 -18.99
N PHE A 63 5.01 -12.97 -18.95
CA PHE A 63 4.25 -12.52 -20.13
C PHE A 63 5.16 -12.00 -21.25
N ALA A 64 5.54 -12.89 -22.15
CA ALA A 64 6.36 -12.60 -23.32
C ALA A 64 5.59 -11.92 -24.48
N GLY A 65 4.40 -11.35 -24.21
CA GLY A 65 3.48 -10.82 -25.21
C GLY A 65 2.61 -11.91 -25.86
N GLY A 66 1.59 -11.48 -26.59
CA GLY A 66 0.67 -12.35 -27.33
C GLY A 66 -0.75 -12.37 -26.76
N ASP A 67 -1.39 -13.52 -26.88
CA ASP A 67 -2.78 -13.71 -26.45
C ASP A 67 -2.83 -14.20 -25.01
N PHE A 68 -3.83 -13.76 -24.26
CA PHE A 68 -4.09 -14.26 -22.91
C PHE A 68 -5.58 -14.23 -22.59
N GLY A 69 -5.96 -14.98 -21.56
CA GLY A 69 -7.26 -14.86 -20.91
C GLY A 69 -7.91 -16.21 -20.64
N PRO A 70 -9.08 -16.21 -19.97
CA PRO A 70 -9.60 -15.14 -19.11
C PRO A 70 -8.89 -15.13 -17.75
N ILE A 71 -8.50 -13.94 -17.26
CA ILE A 71 -7.84 -13.76 -15.96
C ILE A 71 -8.49 -12.65 -15.14
N ALA A 72 -8.24 -12.64 -13.84
CA ALA A 72 -8.53 -11.49 -12.99
C ALA A 72 -7.31 -10.56 -13.01
N LEU A 73 -7.53 -9.28 -13.32
CA LEU A 73 -6.49 -8.27 -13.50
C LEU A 73 -6.60 -7.21 -12.39
N PRO A 74 -5.73 -7.21 -11.38
CA PRO A 74 -5.84 -6.31 -10.24
C PRO A 74 -5.40 -4.88 -10.59
N PHE A 75 -5.77 -3.92 -9.75
CA PHE A 75 -5.34 -2.54 -9.88
C PHE A 75 -3.82 -2.44 -9.68
N PHE A 76 -3.09 -2.22 -10.77
CA PHE A 76 -1.65 -2.03 -10.73
C PHE A 76 -1.24 -0.57 -10.68
N ARG A 77 -1.89 0.26 -11.49
CA ARG A 77 -1.50 1.65 -11.68
C ARG A 77 -2.65 2.48 -12.20
N GLY A 78 -2.55 3.79 -11.98
CA GLY A 78 -3.61 4.73 -12.30
C GLY A 78 -3.78 5.73 -11.18
N THR A 79 -5.00 6.23 -11.04
CA THR A 79 -5.34 7.23 -10.01
C THR A 79 -6.33 6.63 -9.04
N VAL A 80 -6.14 6.89 -7.74
CA VAL A 80 -7.11 6.53 -6.70
C VAL A 80 -7.56 7.78 -5.98
N CYS A 81 -8.86 7.98 -5.88
CA CYS A 81 -9.47 9.10 -5.19
C CYS A 81 -10.29 8.64 -3.98
N ALA A 82 -10.15 9.34 -2.86
CA ALA A 82 -10.90 9.10 -1.63
C ALA A 82 -11.05 10.41 -0.83
N PRO A 83 -12.07 10.56 0.03
CA PRO A 83 -12.10 11.66 0.98
C PRO A 83 -10.99 11.49 2.02
N ARG A 84 -10.34 12.60 2.43
CA ARG A 84 -9.34 12.57 3.51
C ARG A 84 -9.94 12.74 4.90
N GLN A 85 -11.18 13.23 4.98
CA GLN A 85 -11.89 13.48 6.23
C GLN A 85 -13.34 13.02 6.07
N VAL A 86 -13.81 12.18 6.98
CA VAL A 86 -15.20 11.70 6.98
C VAL A 86 -15.76 11.60 8.38
N GLN A 87 -17.08 11.71 8.47
CA GLN A 87 -17.80 11.48 9.72
C GLN A 87 -17.69 10.01 10.16
N SER A 88 -17.48 9.78 11.45
CA SER A 88 -17.57 8.44 12.06
C SER A 88 -18.91 7.75 11.70
N GLY A 89 -18.84 6.46 11.36
CA GLY A 89 -19.99 5.67 10.87
C GLY A 89 -20.28 5.81 9.37
N SER A 90 -19.51 6.62 8.63
CA SER A 90 -19.69 6.77 7.18
C SER A 90 -19.13 5.60 6.39
N VAL A 91 -19.77 5.27 5.27
CA VAL A 91 -19.15 4.49 4.18
C VAL A 91 -18.18 5.42 3.44
N ILE A 92 -16.95 4.97 3.24
CA ILE A 92 -15.91 5.76 2.58
C ILE A 92 -15.87 5.37 1.09
N PRO A 93 -16.24 6.27 0.15
CA PRO A 93 -16.15 5.97 -1.27
C PRO A 93 -14.69 6.02 -1.75
N PHE A 94 -14.38 5.16 -2.70
CA PHE A 94 -13.14 5.16 -3.46
C PHE A 94 -13.48 5.19 -4.95
N LYS A 95 -12.75 5.98 -5.73
CA LYS A 95 -12.76 5.88 -7.19
C LYS A 95 -11.39 5.45 -7.66
N PHE A 96 -11.31 4.34 -8.37
CA PHE A 96 -10.12 3.92 -9.08
C PHE A 96 -10.26 4.29 -10.55
N GLU A 97 -9.24 4.91 -11.11
CA GLU A 97 -9.06 5.12 -12.54
C GLU A 97 -7.87 4.28 -12.97
N MET A 98 -8.11 3.00 -13.22
CA MET A 98 -7.09 2.02 -13.56
C MET A 98 -6.56 2.28 -14.97
N CYS A 99 -5.25 2.43 -15.13
CA CYS A 99 -4.63 2.51 -16.46
C CYS A 99 -4.40 1.11 -17.02
N VAL A 100 -5.09 0.78 -18.10
CA VAL A 100 -5.06 -0.52 -18.76
C VAL A 100 -4.58 -0.37 -20.21
N HIS A 101 -3.81 -1.33 -20.71
CA HIS A 101 -3.34 -1.30 -22.09
C HIS A 101 -4.52 -1.52 -23.06
N PRO A 102 -4.58 -0.83 -24.22
CA PRO A 102 -5.74 -0.89 -25.12
C PRO A 102 -6.04 -2.28 -25.71
N CYS A 103 -5.07 -3.20 -25.65
CA CYS A 103 -5.24 -4.58 -26.11
C CYS A 103 -6.05 -5.45 -25.14
N VAL A 104 -6.29 -4.99 -23.92
CA VAL A 104 -7.00 -5.74 -22.88
C VAL A 104 -8.49 -5.41 -22.94
N ALA A 105 -9.30 -6.43 -23.15
CA ALA A 105 -10.75 -6.39 -22.97
C ALA A 105 -11.13 -7.03 -21.63
N PHE A 106 -12.26 -6.63 -21.08
CA PHE A 106 -12.81 -7.16 -19.82
C PHE A 106 -14.34 -7.12 -19.87
N THR A 107 -15.00 -7.86 -18.99
CA THR A 107 -16.48 -7.95 -18.95
C THR A 107 -17.08 -7.09 -17.84
N ASN A 108 -16.47 -7.13 -16.66
CA ASN A 108 -16.88 -6.35 -15.49
C ASN A 108 -15.69 -6.15 -14.54
N PHE A 109 -15.95 -5.48 -13.41
CA PHE A 109 -15.01 -5.28 -12.33
C PHE A 109 -15.57 -5.82 -11.02
N LYS A 110 -14.69 -5.98 -10.03
CA LYS A 110 -15.03 -6.22 -8.64
C LYS A 110 -14.13 -5.39 -7.75
N PHE A 111 -14.59 -5.20 -6.51
CA PHE A 111 -13.76 -4.73 -5.43
C PHE A 111 -14.05 -5.55 -4.17
N SER A 112 -13.11 -5.54 -3.26
CA SER A 112 -13.23 -6.08 -1.90
C SER A 112 -12.54 -5.13 -0.95
N HIS A 113 -12.93 -5.15 0.32
CA HIS A 113 -12.25 -4.37 1.33
C HIS A 113 -12.18 -5.14 2.64
N HIS A 114 -11.19 -4.80 3.44
CA HIS A 114 -10.91 -5.41 4.72
C HIS A 114 -10.51 -4.30 5.68
N HIS A 115 -10.83 -4.44 6.96
CA HIS A 115 -10.25 -3.59 8.00
C HIS A 115 -10.01 -4.40 9.26
N VAL A 116 -8.98 -4.00 10.00
CA VAL A 116 -8.65 -4.53 11.31
C VAL A 116 -8.37 -3.37 12.24
N CYS A 117 -8.84 -3.47 13.47
CA CYS A 117 -8.57 -2.49 14.51
C CYS A 117 -7.95 -3.23 15.71
N ASP A 118 -6.71 -2.89 16.03
CA ASP A 118 -6.02 -3.37 17.23
C ASP A 118 -5.67 -2.20 18.13
N SER A 119 -6.08 -2.31 19.40
CA SER A 119 -5.72 -1.34 20.44
C SER A 119 -6.06 0.12 20.09
N GLY A 120 -7.11 0.33 19.28
CA GLY A 120 -7.58 1.64 18.84
C GLY A 120 -6.90 2.18 17.57
N VAL A 121 -5.93 1.47 17.01
CA VAL A 121 -5.34 1.76 15.70
C VAL A 121 -6.02 0.87 14.67
N CYS A 122 -6.54 1.47 13.61
CA CYS A 122 -7.18 0.74 12.52
C CYS A 122 -6.36 0.84 11.24
N SER A 123 -6.27 -0.26 10.51
CA SER A 123 -5.79 -0.30 9.13
C SER A 123 -6.85 -0.95 8.26
N ALA A 124 -6.88 -0.57 6.99
CA ALA A 124 -7.79 -1.14 6.02
C ALA A 124 -7.08 -1.40 4.69
N ASP A 125 -7.66 -2.29 3.89
CA ASP A 125 -7.23 -2.59 2.55
C ASP A 125 -8.42 -2.45 1.60
N VAL A 126 -8.22 -1.84 0.44
CA VAL A 126 -9.20 -1.81 -0.65
C VAL A 126 -8.58 -2.40 -1.90
N LEU A 127 -9.19 -3.48 -2.38
CA LEU A 127 -8.76 -4.26 -3.53
C LEU A 127 -9.73 -3.99 -4.68
N ALA A 128 -9.25 -3.67 -5.87
CA ALA A 128 -10.06 -3.50 -7.07
C ALA A 128 -9.45 -4.29 -8.23
N TRP A 129 -10.27 -4.92 -9.06
CA TRP A 129 -9.80 -5.70 -10.21
C TRP A 129 -10.83 -5.78 -11.33
N LEU A 130 -10.32 -5.97 -12.55
CA LEU A 130 -11.10 -6.35 -13.72
C LEU A 130 -11.24 -7.87 -13.79
N ARG A 131 -12.38 -8.31 -14.28
CA ARG A 131 -12.72 -9.73 -14.42
C ARG A 131 -12.82 -10.12 -15.87
N ASP A 132 -12.56 -11.41 -16.10
CA ASP A 132 -12.50 -12.03 -17.42
C ASP A 132 -11.64 -11.20 -18.38
N ALA A 133 -10.55 -10.63 -17.86
CA ALA A 133 -9.62 -9.86 -18.65
C ALA A 133 -8.96 -10.79 -19.66
N ALA A 134 -9.00 -10.39 -20.93
CA ALA A 134 -8.44 -11.14 -22.04
C ALA A 134 -7.82 -10.17 -23.04
N GLY A 135 -6.80 -10.62 -23.75
CA GLY A 135 -6.10 -9.81 -24.73
C GLY A 135 -5.71 -10.62 -25.95
N THR A 136 -5.59 -9.93 -27.08
CA THR A 136 -5.12 -10.52 -28.34
C THR A 136 -3.97 -9.68 -28.86
N ALA A 137 -2.87 -10.34 -29.23
CA ALA A 137 -1.65 -9.71 -29.73
C ALA A 137 -1.15 -8.55 -28.84
N CYS A 138 -1.22 -8.73 -27.52
CA CYS A 138 -0.75 -7.76 -26.55
C CYS A 138 0.78 -7.68 -26.53
N ALA A 139 1.31 -6.48 -26.30
CA ALA A 139 2.74 -6.27 -26.11
C ALA A 139 3.20 -6.87 -24.77
N ASN A 140 4.50 -7.17 -24.63
CA ASN A 140 5.06 -7.80 -23.43
C ASN A 140 4.83 -6.96 -22.17
N ASP A 141 4.76 -5.65 -22.32
CA ASP A 141 4.51 -4.68 -21.26
C ASP A 141 3.01 -4.36 -21.08
N ALA A 142 2.08 -5.09 -21.71
CA ALA A 142 0.64 -4.80 -21.67
C ALA A 142 0.05 -4.78 -20.25
N PHE A 143 0.69 -5.45 -19.31
CA PHE A 143 0.34 -5.34 -17.90
C PHE A 143 1.33 -4.54 -17.06
N GLY A 144 2.53 -4.32 -17.60
CA GLY A 144 3.63 -3.63 -16.96
C GLY A 144 3.60 -2.11 -17.10
N LYS A 145 4.78 -1.52 -16.97
CA LYS A 145 4.97 -0.07 -17.14
C LYS A 145 5.06 0.31 -18.62
N PHE A 146 3.91 0.39 -19.30
CA PHE A 146 3.79 1.03 -20.62
C PHE A 146 3.54 2.54 -20.48
N SER A 147 3.66 3.31 -21.55
CA SER A 147 3.58 4.78 -21.49
C SER A 147 2.18 5.27 -21.08
N THR A 148 2.10 6.39 -20.34
CA THR A 148 0.83 6.93 -19.82
C THR A 148 -0.13 7.38 -20.91
N ASP A 149 0.38 7.78 -22.07
CA ASP A 149 -0.41 8.16 -23.25
C ASP A 149 -1.12 6.97 -23.92
N GLN A 150 -0.70 5.75 -23.60
CA GLN A 150 -1.34 4.51 -24.05
C GLN A 150 -2.41 4.02 -23.05
N CYS A 151 -2.60 4.68 -21.90
CA CYS A 151 -3.60 4.28 -20.91
C CYS A 151 -5.02 4.40 -21.46
N VAL A 152 -5.76 3.30 -21.45
CA VAL A 152 -7.23 3.32 -21.41
C VAL A 152 -7.64 3.27 -19.95
N TYR A 153 -8.23 4.35 -19.47
CA TYR A 153 -8.67 4.44 -18.07
C TYR A 153 -9.99 3.73 -17.87
N VAL A 154 -10.00 2.79 -16.93
CA VAL A 154 -11.19 2.08 -16.47
C VAL A 154 -11.56 2.60 -15.10
N THR A 155 -12.76 3.17 -14.98
CA THR A 155 -13.28 3.65 -13.70
C THR A 155 -13.93 2.51 -12.93
N ILE A 156 -13.52 2.33 -11.67
CA ILE A 156 -14.13 1.41 -10.71
C ILE A 156 -14.53 2.24 -9.49
N ASP A 157 -15.84 2.31 -9.24
CA ASP A 157 -16.36 2.84 -7.98
C ASP A 157 -16.35 1.72 -6.94
N ALA A 158 -15.65 1.97 -5.84
CA ALA A 158 -15.49 1.07 -4.72
C ALA A 158 -15.90 1.78 -3.43
N SER A 159 -16.03 1.01 -2.37
CA SER A 159 -16.28 1.57 -1.05
C SER A 159 -15.68 0.71 0.03
N LEU A 160 -15.31 1.38 1.12
CA LEU A 160 -14.95 0.79 2.39
C LEU A 160 -16.12 1.03 3.34
N GLY A 161 -16.66 -0.04 3.93
CA GLY A 161 -17.75 0.08 4.90
C GLY A 161 -17.33 0.92 6.11
N PRO A 162 -18.28 1.29 6.99
CA PRO A 162 -17.95 2.00 8.21
C PRO A 162 -16.89 1.23 9.01
N ILE A 163 -15.83 1.94 9.41
CA ILE A 163 -14.80 1.34 10.26
C ILE A 163 -15.38 1.23 11.66
N THR A 164 -15.39 0.00 12.18
CA THR A 164 -15.88 -0.27 13.53
C THR A 164 -14.74 -0.81 14.39
N ALA A 165 -14.68 -0.34 15.64
CA ALA A 165 -13.72 -0.78 16.63
C ALA A 165 -14.44 -1.02 17.97
N ASN A 166 -14.16 -2.15 18.62
CA ASN A 166 -14.73 -2.50 19.93
C ASN A 166 -16.28 -2.43 20.00
N GLY A 167 -16.97 -2.72 18.90
CA GLY A 167 -18.43 -2.75 18.84
C GLY A 167 -19.10 -1.38 18.62
N GLY A 168 -18.35 -0.34 18.29
CA GLY A 168 -18.86 0.97 17.89
C GLY A 168 -18.11 1.56 16.69
N ASP A 169 -18.57 2.70 16.19
CA ASP A 169 -17.91 3.41 15.10
C ASP A 169 -16.54 3.92 15.55
N HIS A 170 -15.54 3.77 14.68
CA HIS A 170 -14.18 4.24 14.95
C HIS A 170 -14.09 5.77 14.89
N SER A 171 -13.19 6.31 15.70
CA SER A 171 -12.75 7.71 15.66
C SER A 171 -11.23 7.73 15.70
N GLY A 172 -10.62 8.38 14.73
CA GLY A 172 -9.18 8.43 14.53
C GLY A 172 -8.78 8.29 13.06
N ALA A 173 -7.47 8.42 12.81
CA ALA A 173 -6.90 8.21 11.50
C ALA A 173 -6.81 6.71 11.18
N VAL A 174 -7.18 6.37 9.95
CA VAL A 174 -7.08 5.02 9.38
C VAL A 174 -6.20 5.07 8.15
N ASP A 175 -5.17 4.24 8.13
CA ASP A 175 -4.38 4.03 6.91
C ASP A 175 -5.06 2.96 6.06
N VAL A 176 -5.46 3.37 4.86
CA VAL A 176 -6.09 2.51 3.86
C VAL A 176 -5.10 2.19 2.76
N GLU A 177 -4.73 0.92 2.63
CA GLU A 177 -3.80 0.45 1.61
C GLU A 177 -4.52 -0.04 0.36
N ILE A 178 -3.95 0.26 -0.80
CA ILE A 178 -4.27 -0.36 -2.09
C ILE A 178 -3.12 -1.33 -2.43
N PRO A 179 -3.16 -2.57 -1.90
CA PRO A 179 -2.00 -3.45 -1.96
C PRO A 179 -1.63 -3.81 -3.39
N TYR A 180 -0.34 -4.05 -3.63
CA TYR A 180 0.07 -4.74 -4.84
C TYR A 180 -0.37 -6.20 -4.75
N LEU A 181 -0.93 -6.73 -5.84
CA LEU A 181 -1.37 -8.12 -5.97
C LEU A 181 -1.08 -8.59 -7.38
N SER A 182 -0.60 -9.82 -7.55
CA SER A 182 -0.49 -10.45 -8.86
C SER A 182 -1.84 -10.94 -9.37
N ASN A 183 -1.88 -11.31 -10.66
CA ASN A 183 -3.06 -11.96 -11.25
C ASN A 183 -3.42 -13.28 -10.54
N ALA A 184 -2.43 -14.01 -10.03
CA ALA A 184 -2.63 -15.25 -9.29
C ALA A 184 -3.24 -14.98 -7.90
N ASP A 185 -2.76 -13.97 -7.20
CA ASP A 185 -3.30 -13.58 -5.89
C ASP A 185 -4.77 -13.21 -6.00
N ILE A 186 -5.13 -12.37 -6.98
CA ILE A 186 -6.51 -11.94 -7.12
C ILE A 186 -7.41 -13.08 -7.59
N ALA A 187 -6.89 -14.05 -8.35
CA ALA A 187 -7.62 -15.27 -8.67
C ALA A 187 -7.90 -16.13 -7.43
N GLU A 188 -6.96 -16.20 -6.49
CA GLU A 188 -7.17 -16.89 -5.20
C GLU A 188 -8.22 -16.16 -4.35
N ILE A 189 -8.12 -14.84 -4.23
CA ILE A 189 -9.07 -14.00 -3.49
C ILE A 189 -10.47 -14.11 -4.09
N GLU A 190 -10.59 -13.99 -5.42
CA GLU A 190 -11.85 -14.16 -6.12
C GLU A 190 -12.42 -15.59 -5.99
N GLY A 191 -11.55 -16.58 -5.85
CA GLY A 191 -11.90 -17.97 -5.54
C GLY A 191 -12.49 -18.19 -4.15
N GLY A 192 -12.49 -17.15 -3.29
CA GLY A 192 -13.07 -17.20 -1.95
C GLY A 192 -12.05 -17.38 -0.84
N ALA A 193 -10.84 -16.82 -0.98
CA ALA A 193 -9.88 -16.80 0.12
C ALA A 193 -10.49 -16.13 1.37
N GLU A 194 -10.35 -16.80 2.51
CA GLU A 194 -10.79 -16.27 3.80
C GLU A 194 -9.93 -15.09 4.24
N PHE A 195 -10.46 -14.20 5.09
CA PHE A 195 -9.80 -12.96 5.54
C PHE A 195 -8.32 -13.13 5.93
N GLY A 196 -8.00 -14.12 6.77
CA GLY A 196 -6.62 -14.35 7.22
C GLY A 196 -5.67 -14.68 6.05
N ARG A 197 -6.15 -15.41 5.04
CA ARG A 197 -5.38 -15.73 3.84
C ARG A 197 -5.19 -14.51 2.95
N VAL A 198 -6.21 -13.66 2.81
CA VAL A 198 -6.07 -12.38 2.10
C VAL A 198 -4.99 -11.51 2.75
N GLN A 199 -4.96 -11.46 4.08
CA GLN A 199 -3.93 -10.72 4.81
C GLN A 199 -2.53 -11.31 4.58
N GLU A 200 -2.37 -12.63 4.60
CA GLU A 200 -1.08 -13.27 4.25
C GLU A 200 -0.61 -12.91 2.83
N ILE A 201 -1.52 -12.92 1.86
CA ILE A 201 -1.26 -12.52 0.47
C ILE A 201 -0.79 -11.06 0.39
N ILE A 202 -1.39 -10.15 1.16
CA ILE A 202 -1.00 -8.72 1.18
C ILE A 202 0.37 -8.53 1.84
N GLN A 203 0.65 -9.29 2.91
CA GLN A 203 1.90 -9.17 3.69
C GLN A 203 3.13 -9.75 2.96
N GLN A 204 2.92 -10.56 1.91
CA GLN A 204 4.03 -11.06 1.09
C GLN A 204 4.71 -9.95 0.26
N TYR A 205 4.04 -8.80 0.11
CA TYR A 205 4.56 -7.65 -0.63
C TYR A 205 5.01 -6.52 0.30
N PRO A 206 6.14 -5.86 -0.01
CA PRO A 206 6.54 -4.61 0.60
C PRO A 206 5.39 -3.59 0.57
N GLN A 207 5.19 -2.87 1.67
CA GLN A 207 4.27 -1.74 1.64
C GLN A 207 4.90 -0.59 0.87
N ASP A 208 4.18 -0.06 -0.12
CA ASP A 208 4.55 1.15 -0.83
C ASP A 208 3.76 2.33 -0.26
N PRO A 209 4.40 3.36 0.33
CA PRO A 209 3.69 4.52 0.86
C PRO A 209 2.83 5.26 -0.18
N SER A 210 3.16 5.18 -1.47
CA SER A 210 2.33 5.77 -2.54
C SER A 210 0.98 5.06 -2.71
N ARG A 211 0.84 3.85 -2.17
CA ARG A 211 -0.37 3.04 -2.16
C ARG A 211 -1.17 3.16 -0.86
N VAL A 212 -0.76 4.03 0.06
CA VAL A 212 -1.46 4.25 1.33
C VAL A 212 -2.19 5.60 1.28
N ILE A 213 -3.44 5.58 1.70
CA ILE A 213 -4.32 6.73 1.85
C ILE A 213 -4.72 6.82 3.31
N THR A 214 -4.25 7.84 4.01
CA THR A 214 -4.76 8.14 5.36
C THR A 214 -6.10 8.86 5.26
N VAL A 215 -7.09 8.38 6.00
CA VAL A 215 -8.42 8.98 6.15
C VAL A 215 -8.65 9.28 7.63
N ASP A 216 -8.97 10.52 7.93
CA ASP A 216 -9.25 11.00 9.28
C ASP A 216 -10.76 10.90 9.58
N ILE A 217 -11.12 10.03 10.52
CA ILE A 217 -12.51 9.68 10.81
C ILE A 217 -12.91 10.29 12.15
N GLU A 218 -13.80 11.28 12.16
CA GLU A 218 -14.19 11.96 13.40
C GLU A 218 -15.69 12.33 13.39
N PRO A 219 -16.40 12.30 14.53
CA PRO A 219 -17.82 12.68 14.57
C PRO A 219 -18.14 14.10 14.08
N GLY A 220 -17.15 15.00 14.11
CA GLY A 220 -17.29 16.41 13.69
C GLY A 220 -16.95 16.68 12.21
N HIS A 221 -16.45 15.68 11.47
CA HIS A 221 -16.16 15.80 10.05
C HIS A 221 -17.43 15.82 9.18
N PRO A 222 -17.34 16.29 7.93
CA PRO A 222 -18.45 16.16 6.99
C PRO A 222 -18.80 14.69 6.76
N ALA A 223 -20.07 14.43 6.45
CA ALA A 223 -20.48 13.12 5.95
C ALA A 223 -19.68 12.78 4.69
N ALA A 224 -19.32 11.50 4.53
CA ALA A 224 -18.67 11.06 3.30
C ALA A 224 -19.56 11.39 2.09
N PRO A 225 -18.96 11.83 0.96
CA PRO A 225 -19.72 12.02 -0.27
C PRO A 225 -20.30 10.69 -0.75
N GLU A 226 -21.32 10.74 -1.61
CA GLU A 226 -21.91 9.53 -2.18
C GLU A 226 -20.93 8.79 -3.11
N SER A 227 -20.06 9.54 -3.79
CA SER A 227 -19.01 9.00 -4.68
C SER A 227 -17.83 9.96 -4.77
N CYS A 228 -16.71 9.47 -5.28
CA CYS A 228 -15.55 10.30 -5.67
C CYS A 228 -15.54 10.64 -7.17
N ALA A 229 -16.72 10.71 -7.80
CA ALA A 229 -16.82 11.06 -9.23
C ALA A 229 -16.38 12.50 -9.51
N LEU A 230 -16.59 13.41 -8.54
CA LEU A 230 -16.20 14.82 -8.64
C LEU A 230 -14.92 15.07 -7.82
N ALA A 231 -13.94 15.72 -8.43
CA ALA A 231 -12.65 16.03 -7.79
C ALA A 231 -12.76 17.03 -6.62
N ALA A 232 -13.91 17.69 -6.43
CA ALA A 232 -14.12 18.61 -5.32
C ALA A 232 -14.39 17.90 -3.98
N ASP A 233 -14.86 16.65 -4.04
CA ASP A 233 -15.33 15.91 -2.87
C ASP A 233 -14.30 14.90 -2.34
N CYS A 234 -13.27 14.60 -3.14
CA CYS A 234 -12.22 13.64 -2.83
C CYS A 234 -10.85 14.12 -3.31
N GLU A 235 -9.80 13.68 -2.64
CA GLU A 235 -8.43 13.87 -3.10
C GLU A 235 -7.95 12.64 -3.87
N CYS A 236 -7.20 12.88 -4.94
CA CYS A 236 -6.69 11.85 -5.83
C CYS A 236 -5.17 11.74 -5.75
N GLN A 237 -4.65 10.52 -5.82
CA GLN A 237 -3.22 10.24 -5.93
C GLN A 237 -2.92 9.26 -7.07
N GLU A 238 -1.81 9.50 -7.75
CA GLU A 238 -1.29 8.60 -8.76
C GLU A 238 -0.51 7.45 -8.12
N ILE A 239 -0.70 6.25 -8.64
CA ILE A 239 -0.06 5.01 -8.18
C ILE A 239 0.60 4.33 -9.37
N GLY A 240 1.86 3.92 -9.19
CA GLY A 240 2.55 3.02 -10.12
C GLY A 240 3.06 3.66 -11.42
N PHE A 241 3.14 4.99 -11.49
CA PHE A 241 3.79 5.73 -12.59
C PHE A 241 5.23 6.13 -12.24
#